data_AF-A0A380DJH2-F1
#
_entry.id   AF-A0A380DJH2-F1
#
_cell.length_a   1.000
_cell.length_b   1.000
_cell.length_c   1.000
_cell.angle_alpha   90.00
_cell.angle_beta   90.00
_cell.angle_gamma   90.00
#
_symmetry.space_group_name_H-M   'P 1'
#
loop_
_entity.id
_entity.type
_entity.pdbx_description
1 polymer ?
#
loop_
_entity_poly.entity_id
_entity_poly.type
_entity_poly.pdbx_seq_one_letter_code
_entity_poly.pdbx_strand_id
1 'polypeptide(L)' 'MTNNDTIMLRHYVPQDYSMLEAFQLSESDLKFVKTPEENITAAMSDNERYPIVVMDGRQCVAFFYITSWKRGRTI' A
#
# COMPACT_ATOMS: atom_id res chain seq x y z
N MET A 1 0.25 -4.79 30.43
CA MET A 1 -0.58 -3.69 29.91
C MET A 1 -1.00 -4.11 28.51
N THR A 2 -2.29 -4.33 28.28
CA THR A 2 -2.79 -4.70 26.95
C THR A 2 -2.73 -3.44 26.08
N ASN A 3 -1.69 -3.32 25.27
CA ASN A 3 -1.64 -2.28 24.24
C ASN A 3 -2.78 -2.60 23.27
N ASN A 4 -3.80 -1.75 23.25
CA ASN A 4 -4.76 -1.76 22.15
C ASN A 4 -4.03 -1.16 20.95
N ASP A 5 -3.17 -1.96 20.32
CA ASP A 5 -2.46 -1.60 19.10
C ASP A 5 -3.55 -1.33 18.04
N THR A 6 -3.79 -0.04 17.81
CA THR A 6 -4.89 0.43 16.98
C THR A 6 -4.41 0.36 15.55
N ILE A 7 -4.81 -0.69 14.85
CA ILE A 7 -4.59 -0.81 13.41
C ILE A 7 -5.44 0.24 12.70
N MET A 8 -4.79 1.13 11.95
CA MET A 8 -5.45 2.16 11.16
C MET A 8 -5.27 1.91 9.67
N LEU A 9 -6.38 1.96 8.93
CA LEU A 9 -6.38 1.96 7.48
C LEU A 9 -6.70 3.37 6.99
N ARG A 10 -5.88 3.90 6.08
CA ARG A 10 -6.14 5.19 5.45
C ARG A 10 -5.59 5.23 4.04
N HIS A 11 -6.08 6.20 3.26
CA HIS A 11 -5.50 6.49 1.97
C HIS A 11 -4.03 6.88 2.11
N TYR A 12 -3.24 6.41 1.16
CA TYR A 12 -1.87 6.86 1.00
C TYR A 12 -1.84 8.36 0.73
N VAL A 13 -0.87 9.04 1.35
CA VAL A 13 -0.51 10.41 1.01
C VAL A 13 0.98 10.47 0.66
N PRO A 14 1.44 11.43 -0.18
CA PRO A 14 2.84 11.49 -0.60
C PRO A 14 3.86 11.53 0.55
N GLN A 15 3.46 12.03 1.73
CA GLN A 15 4.31 12.04 2.93
C GLN A 15 4.65 10.64 3.46
N ASP A 16 3.88 9.61 3.08
CA ASP A 16 4.13 8.22 3.48
C ASP A 16 5.25 7.56 2.67
N TYR A 17 5.75 8.22 1.61
CA TYR A 17 6.75 7.64 0.71
C TYR A 17 7.99 7.14 1.45
N SER A 18 8.52 7.94 2.38
CA SER A 18 9.70 7.56 3.17
C SER A 18 9.45 6.33 4.06
N MET A 19 8.20 6.07 4.45
CA MET A 19 7.85 4.87 5.21
C MET A 19 7.74 3.62 4.33
N LEU A 20 7.32 3.80 3.07
CA LEU A 20 7.30 2.73 2.07
C LEU A 20 8.72 2.34 1.64
N GLU A 21 9.63 3.30 1.54
CA GLU A 21 11.06 3.05 1.26
C GLU A 21 11.72 2.25 2.40
N ALA A 22 11.36 2.56 3.64
CA ALA A 22 11.81 1.82 4.82
C ALA A 22 11.08 0.46 5.00
N PHE A 23 10.07 0.15 4.19
CA PHE A 23 9.29 -1.08 4.31
C PHE A 23 10.09 -2.27 3.78
N GLN A 24 10.70 -3.03 4.69
CA GLN A 24 11.45 -4.24 4.34
C GLN A 24 10.50 -5.40 4.04
N LEU A 25 10.41 -5.75 2.77
CA LEU A 25 9.85 -7.03 2.34
C LEU A 25 10.89 -8.13 2.53
N SER A 26 10.45 -9.33 2.92
CA SER A 26 11.33 -10.49 2.90
C SER A 26 11.67 -10.86 1.44
N GLU A 27 12.84 -11.48 1.22
CA GLU A 27 13.22 -11.97 -0.12
C GLU A 27 12.20 -12.95 -0.71
N SER A 28 11.48 -13.68 0.15
CA SER A 28 10.40 -14.59 -0.25
C SER A 28 9.20 -13.85 -0.82
N ASP A 29 8.85 -12.69 -0.24
CA ASP A 29 7.72 -11.87 -0.67
C ASP A 29 8.04 -11.13 -1.98
N LEU A 30 9.27 -10.65 -2.15
CA LEU A 30 9.74 -10.00 -3.38
C LEU A 30 9.61 -10.86 -4.65
N LYS A 31 9.51 -12.19 -4.52
CA LYS A 31 9.26 -13.08 -5.66
C LYS A 31 7.86 -12.94 -6.25
N PHE A 32 6.90 -12.44 -5.47
CA PHE A 32 5.49 -12.42 -5.83
C PHE A 32 4.90 -11.02 -5.92
N VAL A 33 5.59 -10.02 -5.36
CA VAL A 33 5.14 -8.62 -5.37
C VAL A 33 6.20 -7.69 -5.95
N LYS A 34 5.73 -6.67 -6.66
CA LYS A 34 6.55 -5.51 -7.07
C LYS A 34 7.04 -4.76 -5.82
N THR A 35 8.12 -3.99 -5.96
CA THR A 35 8.58 -3.17 -4.84
C THR A 35 7.49 -2.17 -4.43
N PRO A 36 7.46 -1.74 -3.16
CA PRO A 36 6.50 -0.73 -2.70
C PRO A 36 6.50 0.54 -3.57
N GLU A 37 7.68 0.97 -4.05
CA GLU A 37 7.85 2.11 -4.97
C GLU A 37 7.24 1.90 -6.36
N GLU A 38 7.48 0.75 -6.97
CA GLU A 38 6.87 0.41 -8.27
C GLU A 38 5.35 0.35 -8.15
N ASN A 39 4.88 -0.14 -7.01
CA ASN A 39 3.47 -0.31 -6.74
C ASN A 39 2.76 1.04 -6.51
N ILE A 40 3.37 1.96 -5.75
CA ILE A 40 2.83 3.31 -5.56
C ILE A 40 2.84 4.10 -6.86
N THR A 41 3.92 4.01 -7.64
CA THR A 41 4.04 4.69 -8.93
C THR A 41 2.96 4.24 -9.90
N ALA A 42 2.70 2.93 -9.95
CA ALA A 42 1.63 2.36 -10.78
C ALA A 42 0.24 2.78 -10.28
N ALA A 43 0.03 2.90 -8.97
CA ALA A 43 -1.23 3.36 -8.39
C ALA A 43 -1.50 4.84 -8.66
N MET A 44 -0.49 5.71 -8.54
CA MET A 44 -0.61 7.15 -8.78
C MET A 44 -0.81 7.50 -10.26
N SER A 45 -0.45 6.59 -11.17
CA SER A 45 -0.59 6.80 -12.63
C SER A 45 -1.97 6.40 -13.18
N ASP A 46 -2.83 5.80 -12.35
CA ASP A 46 -4.13 5.28 -12.75
C ASP A 46 -5.20 5.70 -11.73
N ASN A 47 -6.07 6.63 -12.14
CA ASN A 47 -7.12 7.20 -11.28
C ASN A 47 -8.16 6.16 -10.82
N GLU A 48 -8.15 4.94 -11.35
CA GLU A 48 -8.99 3.84 -10.86
C GLU A 48 -8.32 3.01 -9.76
N ARG A 49 -7.08 3.34 -9.38
CA ARG A 49 -6.33 2.69 -8.31
C ARG A 49 -6.29 3.60 -7.08
N TYR A 50 -6.75 3.03 -5.97
CA TYR A 50 -6.86 3.72 -4.68
C TYR A 50 -5.84 3.13 -3.72
N PRO A 51 -4.65 3.72 -3.58
CA PRO A 51 -3.62 3.23 -2.68
C PRO A 51 -4.02 3.42 -1.20
N ILE A 52 -3.81 2.38 -0.41
CA ILE A 52 -4.16 2.25 1.01
C ILE A 52 -2.90 1.83 1.79
N VAL A 53 -2.67 2.49 2.91
CA VAL A 53 -1.63 2.13 3.88
C VAL A 53 -2.29 1.57 5.15
N VAL A 54 -1.69 0.52 5.69
CA VAL A 54 -2.08 -0.08 6.98
C VAL A 54 -1.00 0.25 8.00
N MET A 55 -1.42 0.90 9.08
CA MET A 55 -0.55 1.42 10.12
C MET A 55 -0.80 0.69 11.43
N ASP A 56 0.27 0.27 12.07
CA ASP A 56 0.30 -0.12 13.48
C ASP A 56 1.04 0.98 14.26
N GLY A 57 0.28 1.88 14.89
CA GLY A 57 0.82 3.09 15.50
C GLY A 57 1.56 3.98 14.48
N ARG A 58 2.89 3.96 14.50
CA ARG A 58 3.78 4.71 13.58
C ARG A 58 4.48 3.81 12.56
N GLN A 59 4.19 2.51 12.53
CA GLN A 59 4.80 1.58 11.61
C GLN A 59 3.84 1.25 10.46
N CYS A 60 4.32 1.35 9.22
CA CYS A 60 3.61 0.79 8.07
C CYS A 60 3.80 -0.72 8.12
N VAL A 61 2.70 -1.48 8.19
CA VAL A 61 2.73 -2.95 8.29
C VAL A 61 2.18 -3.63 7.03
N ALA A 62 1.42 -2.91 6.21
CA ALA A 62 1.03 -3.38 4.89
C ALA A 62 0.68 -2.21 3.97
N PHE A 63 0.80 -2.46 2.67
CA PHE A 63 0.46 -1.52 1.61
C PHE A 63 -0.21 -2.27 0.45
N PHE A 64 -1.33 -1.74 -0.03
CA PHE A 64 -2.04 -2.28 -1.19
C PHE A 64 -2.84 -1.18 -1.89
N TYR A 65 -3.30 -1.43 -3.11
CA TYR A 65 -4.24 -0.55 -3.80
C TYR A 65 -5.49 -1.33 -4.18
N ILE A 66 -6.63 -0.68 -4.06
CA ILE A 66 -7.90 -1.22 -4.52
C ILE A 66 -8.15 -0.67 -5.92
N THR A 67 -8.62 -1.49 -6.84
CA THR A 67 -9.03 -1.02 -8.17
C THR A 67 -10.54 -0.93 -8.25
N SER A 68 -11.09 0.18 -8.73
CA SER A 68 -12.50 0.23 -9.08
C SER A 68 -12.68 -0.44 -10.43
N TRP A 69 -13.09 -1.72 -10.44
CA TRP A 69 -13.42 -2.37 -11.69
C TRP A 69 -14.74 -1.81 -12.23
N LYS A 70 -14.67 -0.98 -13.28
CA LYS A 70 -15.86 -0.56 -14.02
C LYS A 70 -16.23 -1.65 -15.02
N ARG A 71 -17.34 -2.33 -14.72
CA ARG A 71 -17.97 -3.35 -15.57
C ARG A 71 -18.25 -2.73 -16.95
N GLY A 72 -17.50 -3.12 -17.98
CA GLY A 72 -17.71 -2.65 -19.36
C GLY A 72 -16.46 -2.30 -20.20
N ARG A 73 -15.23 -2.39 -19.68
CA ARG A 73 -14.02 -2.33 -20.54
C ARG A 73 -13.82 -3.70 -21.21
N THR A 74 -14.31 -3.82 -22.43
CA THR A 74 -13.96 -4.92 -23.35
C THR A 74 -12.47 -4.79 -23.70
N ILE A 75 -11.71 -5.85 -23.45
CA ILE A 75 -10.33 -6.04 -23.96
C ILE A 75 -10.36 -6.38 -25.45
#